data_AF-A0A7S1N8I1-F1
#
_entry.id   AF-A0A7S1N8I1-F1
#
_cell.length_a   1.000
_cell.length_b   1.000
_cell.length_c   1.000
_cell.angle_alpha   90.00
_cell.angle_beta   90.00
_cell.angle_gamma   90.00
#
_symmetry.space_group_name_H-M   'P 1'
#
loop_
_entity.id
_entity.type
_entity.pdbx_description
1 polymer ?
#
loop_
_entity_poly.entity_id
_entity_poly.type
_entity_poly.pdbx_seq_one_letter_code
_entity_poly.pdbx_strand_id
1 'polypeptide(L)'
;RALLEDLEALFGAYFDKALRFVRQECRQMIPTVDLNLVQSFLDLLLALLRAEQIVLDNQDADTPVGLETVRLLFAFCYVWSFGANVDERSQEKFDSFARDALENVMLFPPFGLVYDFQMDLPLKRFVTWQASVPEFQYDSSVPFFQIVVPTVDTVRYAYLLRALLRARKPVMYNGVSGVGKSVLMTACLAESCEPLALQVVSIQFSAQTSSARTQEMIE
;
A
#
# COMPACT_ATOMS: atom_id res chain seq x y z
N ARG A 1 -25.74 -3.83 3.58
CA ARG A 1 -25.78 -3.92 5.06
C ARG A 1 -24.92 -5.06 5.63
N ALA A 2 -25.12 -6.32 5.21
CA ALA A 2 -24.37 -7.47 5.77
C ALA A 2 -22.83 -7.36 5.64
N LEU A 3 -22.31 -6.94 4.48
CA LEU A 3 -20.86 -6.82 4.28
C LEU A 3 -20.19 -5.75 5.14
N LEU A 4 -20.93 -4.69 5.50
CA LEU A 4 -20.43 -3.65 6.40
C LEU A 4 -20.32 -4.20 7.83
N GLU A 5 -21.34 -4.93 8.29
CA GLU A 5 -21.36 -5.59 9.59
C GLU A 5 -20.24 -6.65 9.69
N ASP A 6 -19.99 -7.40 8.62
CA ASP A 6 -18.87 -8.33 8.53
C ASP A 6 -17.52 -7.61 8.65
N LEU A 7 -17.36 -6.49 7.95
CA LEU A 7 -16.14 -5.70 7.98
C LEU A 7 -15.89 -5.07 9.36
N GLU A 8 -16.93 -4.57 10.02
CA GLU A 8 -16.87 -4.07 11.40
C GLU A 8 -16.46 -5.18 12.38
N ALA A 9 -16.99 -6.40 12.21
CA ALA A 9 -16.58 -7.55 13.00
C ALA A 9 -15.08 -7.89 12.79
N LEU A 10 -14.57 -7.80 11.55
CA LEU A 10 -13.15 -7.96 11.28
C LEU A 10 -12.30 -6.85 11.96
N PHE A 11 -12.75 -5.59 11.94
CA PHE A 11 -12.04 -4.51 12.64
C PHE A 11 -11.87 -4.81 14.12
N GLY A 12 -12.97 -5.14 14.80
CA GLY A 12 -12.95 -5.48 16.23
C GLY A 12 -12.12 -6.72 16.56
N ALA A 13 -12.08 -7.71 15.66
CA ALA A 13 -11.37 -8.96 15.90
C ALA A 13 -9.84 -8.85 15.72
N TYR A 14 -9.35 -7.96 14.84
CA TYR A 14 -7.97 -8.00 14.36
C TYR A 14 -7.14 -6.73 14.61
N PHE A 15 -7.74 -5.53 14.72
CA PHE A 15 -6.96 -4.29 14.84
C PHE A 15 -6.14 -4.23 16.13
N ASP A 16 -6.76 -4.49 17.28
CA ASP A 16 -6.05 -4.46 18.57
C ASP A 16 -4.94 -5.51 18.67
N LYS A 17 -5.08 -6.64 17.97
CA LYS A 17 -4.04 -7.66 17.89
C LYS A 17 -2.87 -7.14 17.05
N ALA A 18 -3.15 -6.54 15.90
CA ALA A 18 -2.15 -5.94 15.01
C ALA A 18 -1.33 -4.87 15.74
N LEU A 19 -2.04 -3.93 16.36
CA LEU A 19 -1.43 -2.80 17.05
C LEU A 19 -0.53 -3.27 18.19
N ARG A 20 -1.02 -4.18 19.04
CA ARG A 20 -0.21 -4.75 20.12
C ARG A 20 1.05 -5.45 19.60
N PHE A 21 0.92 -6.28 18.56
CA PHE A 21 2.06 -6.97 17.98
C PHE A 21 3.10 -5.99 17.42
N VAL A 22 2.67 -5.01 16.63
CA VAL A 22 3.57 -3.99 16.06
C VAL A 22 4.28 -3.19 17.14
N ARG A 23 3.63 -2.92 18.28
CA ARG A 23 4.23 -2.16 19.39
C ARG A 23 5.19 -2.97 20.23
N GLN A 24 4.96 -4.27 20.38
CA GLN A 24 5.71 -5.13 21.29
C GLN A 24 6.85 -5.88 20.58
N GLU A 25 6.61 -6.34 19.35
CA GLU A 25 7.48 -7.30 18.67
C GLU A 25 8.23 -6.71 17.48
N CYS A 26 7.75 -5.59 16.94
CA CYS A 26 8.30 -4.95 15.75
C CYS A 26 9.07 -3.66 16.07
N ARG A 27 10.11 -3.40 15.28
CA ARG A 27 10.78 -2.11 15.21
C ARG A 27 10.28 -1.36 13.99
N GLN A 28 9.79 -0.14 14.20
CA GLN A 28 9.35 0.74 13.12
C GLN A 28 10.50 1.61 12.59
N MET A 29 10.52 1.82 11.28
CA MET A 29 11.50 2.69 10.61
C MET A 29 11.25 4.16 10.95
N ILE A 30 9.96 4.53 11.01
CA ILE A 30 9.49 5.85 11.45
C ILE A 30 8.54 5.65 12.63
N PRO A 31 8.72 6.33 13.76
CA PRO A 31 7.75 6.27 14.85
C PRO A 31 6.36 6.69 14.39
N THR A 32 5.33 5.91 14.72
CA THR A 32 3.92 6.19 14.40
C THR A 32 3.05 6.03 15.64
N VAL A 33 1.88 6.66 15.65
CA VAL A 33 0.83 6.38 16.65
C VAL A 33 -0.21 5.42 16.08
N ASP A 34 -0.95 4.74 16.95
CA ASP A 34 -1.93 3.71 16.57
C ASP A 34 -3.00 4.25 15.60
N LEU A 35 -3.45 5.48 15.85
CA LEU A 35 -4.41 6.16 14.99
C LEU A 35 -3.89 6.33 13.56
N ASN A 36 -2.58 6.58 13.36
CA ASN A 36 -2.02 6.67 12.01
C ASN A 36 -2.05 5.33 11.27
N LEU A 37 -1.80 4.22 11.97
CA LEU A 37 -1.84 2.89 11.37
C LEU A 37 -3.26 2.50 10.96
N VAL A 38 -4.24 2.77 11.84
CA VAL A 38 -5.66 2.55 11.55
C VAL A 38 -6.13 3.45 10.41
N GLN A 39 -5.76 4.74 10.42
CA GLN A 39 -6.11 5.66 9.33
C GLN A 39 -5.50 5.20 7.99
N SER A 40 -4.25 4.74 8.00
CA SER A 40 -3.59 4.20 6.79
C SER A 40 -4.35 3.00 6.23
N PHE A 41 -4.81 2.10 7.11
CA PHE A 41 -5.67 0.98 6.73
C PHE A 41 -6.97 1.44 6.08
N LEU A 42 -7.69 2.36 6.71
CA LEU A 42 -8.98 2.84 6.21
C LEU A 42 -8.83 3.60 4.89
N ASP A 43 -7.77 4.40 4.77
CA ASP A 43 -7.45 5.15 3.55
C ASP A 43 -7.14 4.22 2.38
N LEU A 44 -6.32 3.19 2.61
CA LEU A 44 -6.01 2.20 1.60
C LEU A 44 -7.24 1.36 1.23
N LEU A 45 -8.02 0.90 2.21
CA LEU A 45 -9.23 0.13 1.96
C LEU A 45 -10.23 0.94 1.14
N LEU A 46 -10.49 2.19 1.52
CA LEU A 46 -11.40 3.07 0.80
C LEU A 46 -10.89 3.39 -0.61
N ALA A 47 -9.58 3.57 -0.78
CA ALA A 47 -8.97 3.77 -2.09
C ALA A 47 -9.22 2.57 -3.03
N LEU A 48 -9.03 1.36 -2.52
CA LEU A 48 -9.22 0.13 -3.29
C LEU A 48 -10.70 -0.13 -3.59
N LEU A 49 -11.58 0.04 -2.62
CA LEU A 49 -13.03 -0.10 -2.84
C LEU A 49 -13.53 0.86 -3.94
N ARG A 50 -13.04 2.10 -3.94
CA ARG A 50 -13.40 3.09 -4.98
C ARG A 50 -12.82 2.74 -6.34
N ALA A 51 -11.55 2.30 -6.39
CA ALA A 51 -10.89 1.92 -7.64
C ALA A 51 -11.63 0.78 -8.34
N GLU A 52 -12.12 -0.19 -7.56
CA GLU A 52 -12.82 -1.38 -8.05
C GLU A 52 -14.34 -1.20 -8.12
N GLN A 53 -14.85 0.01 -7.83
CA GLN A 53 -16.29 0.34 -7.81
C GLN A 53 -17.12 -0.60 -6.92
N ILE A 54 -16.53 -1.08 -5.82
CA ILE A 54 -17.16 -1.99 -4.88
C ILE A 54 -18.06 -1.22 -3.92
N VAL A 55 -19.35 -1.57 -3.92
CA VAL A 55 -20.36 -1.01 -3.00
C VAL A 55 -20.60 -2.00 -1.86
N LEU A 56 -20.28 -1.58 -0.63
CA LEU A 56 -20.47 -2.40 0.58
C LEU A 56 -21.94 -2.49 1.02
N ASP A 57 -22.76 -1.50 0.65
CA ASP A 57 -24.18 -1.47 0.96
C ASP A 57 -25.02 -1.97 -0.22
N ASN A 58 -24.72 -3.19 -0.68
CA ASN A 58 -25.56 -3.81 -1.69
C ASN A 58 -26.87 -4.31 -1.10
N GLN A 59 -27.98 -3.72 -1.57
CA GLN A 59 -29.33 -4.26 -1.45
C GLN A 59 -29.71 -5.11 -2.68
N ASP A 60 -28.99 -4.94 -3.80
CA ASP A 60 -29.20 -5.69 -5.03
C ASP A 60 -28.32 -6.94 -5.06
N ALA A 61 -28.97 -8.11 -5.17
CA ALA A 61 -28.34 -9.43 -5.22
C ALA A 61 -27.46 -9.66 -6.48
N ASP A 62 -27.44 -8.72 -7.42
CA ASP A 62 -26.88 -8.88 -8.76
C ASP A 62 -25.48 -8.26 -8.95
N THR A 63 -24.89 -7.66 -7.90
CA THR A 63 -23.47 -7.26 -7.94
C THR A 63 -22.61 -8.30 -7.19
N PRO A 64 -21.67 -8.97 -7.87
CA PRO A 64 -20.96 -10.17 -7.36
C PRO A 64 -19.83 -9.85 -6.37
N VAL A 65 -19.95 -8.78 -5.58
CA VAL A 65 -18.98 -8.52 -4.51
C VAL A 65 -19.30 -9.47 -3.36
N GLY A 66 -18.66 -10.63 -3.38
CA GLY A 66 -18.78 -11.63 -2.33
C GLY A 66 -17.95 -11.26 -1.09
N LEU A 67 -18.32 -11.87 0.04
CA LEU A 67 -17.59 -11.81 1.32
C LEU A 67 -16.08 -12.10 1.15
N GLU A 68 -15.72 -13.02 0.25
CA GLU A 68 -14.32 -13.34 -0.08
C GLU A 68 -13.53 -12.14 -0.60
N THR A 69 -14.13 -11.29 -1.44
CA THR A 69 -13.48 -10.09 -1.96
C THR A 69 -13.20 -9.10 -0.83
N VAL A 70 -14.14 -8.92 0.10
CA VAL A 70 -13.96 -8.08 1.28
C VAL A 70 -12.85 -8.62 2.17
N ARG A 71 -12.80 -9.94 2.39
CA ARG A 71 -11.73 -10.60 3.15
C ARG A 71 -10.36 -10.46 2.50
N LEU A 72 -10.29 -10.54 1.17
CA LEU A 72 -9.05 -10.34 0.42
C LEU A 72 -8.53 -8.91 0.56
N LEU A 73 -9.41 -7.93 0.34
CA LEU A 73 -9.11 -6.51 0.52
C LEU A 73 -8.66 -6.22 1.95
N PHE A 74 -9.40 -6.75 2.93
CA PHE A 74 -9.06 -6.60 4.35
C PHE A 74 -7.64 -7.11 4.64
N ALA A 75 -7.33 -8.35 4.23
CA ALA A 75 -6.02 -8.95 4.47
C ALA A 75 -4.89 -8.18 3.80
N PHE A 76 -5.10 -7.72 2.56
CA PHE A 76 -4.13 -6.89 1.85
C PHE A 76 -3.90 -5.55 2.58
N CYS A 77 -4.96 -4.84 2.92
CA CYS A 77 -4.88 -3.58 3.66
C CYS A 77 -4.23 -3.77 5.03
N TYR A 78 -4.48 -4.89 5.70
CA TYR A 78 -3.92 -5.21 7.01
C TYR A 78 -2.38 -5.26 6.94
N VAL A 79 -1.85 -6.01 5.99
CA VAL A 79 -0.40 -6.14 5.76
C VAL A 79 0.20 -4.79 5.37
N TRP A 80 -0.41 -4.11 4.40
CA TRP A 80 0.10 -2.86 3.83
C TRP A 80 -0.15 -1.61 4.68
N SER A 81 -0.68 -1.77 5.89
CA SER A 81 -0.89 -0.67 6.83
C SER A 81 -0.19 -0.91 8.17
N PHE A 82 -0.44 -2.04 8.82
CA PHE A 82 0.18 -2.34 10.11
C PHE A 82 1.64 -2.82 9.93
N GLY A 83 1.90 -3.60 8.90
CA GLY A 83 3.21 -4.18 8.61
C GLY A 83 4.09 -3.35 7.65
N ALA A 84 3.59 -2.25 7.08
CA ALA A 84 4.30 -1.54 6.01
C ALA A 84 5.52 -0.72 6.46
N ASN A 85 5.55 -0.29 7.72
CA ASN A 85 6.56 0.64 8.26
C ASN A 85 7.51 -0.04 9.27
N VAL A 86 7.57 -1.38 9.26
CA VAL A 86 8.48 -2.15 10.12
C VAL A 86 9.80 -2.44 9.38
N ASP A 87 10.88 -2.64 10.13
CA ASP A 87 12.18 -3.02 9.56
C ASP A 87 12.19 -4.47 9.02
N GLU A 88 13.21 -4.81 8.25
CA GLU A 88 13.32 -6.12 7.57
C GLU A 88 13.22 -7.32 8.54
N ARG A 89 13.86 -7.22 9.72
CA ARG A 89 13.76 -8.28 10.75
C ARG A 89 12.35 -8.42 11.32
N SER A 90 11.65 -7.29 11.46
CA SER A 90 10.27 -7.27 11.93
C SER A 90 9.29 -7.69 10.85
N GLN A 91 9.64 -7.59 9.55
CA GLN A 91 8.81 -8.10 8.46
C GLN A 91 8.67 -9.61 8.53
N GLU A 92 9.74 -10.36 8.84
CA GLU A 92 9.67 -11.81 9.03
C GLU A 92 8.75 -12.20 10.20
N LYS A 93 8.86 -11.47 11.33
CA LYS A 93 7.99 -11.68 12.48
C LYS A 93 6.53 -11.35 12.16
N PHE A 94 6.31 -10.24 11.48
CA PHE A 94 4.98 -9.78 11.10
C PHE A 94 4.34 -10.70 10.05
N ASP A 95 5.13 -11.29 9.14
CA ASP A 95 4.67 -12.30 8.20
C ASP A 95 4.06 -13.51 8.92
N SER A 96 4.81 -14.09 9.86
CA SER A 96 4.34 -15.23 10.65
C SER A 96 3.07 -14.88 11.43
N PHE A 97 3.09 -13.74 12.12
CA PHE A 97 1.94 -13.25 12.87
C PHE A 97 0.71 -13.00 11.99
N ALA A 98 0.87 -12.36 10.83
CA ALA A 98 -0.24 -12.02 9.95
C ALA A 98 -0.86 -13.28 9.32
N ARG A 99 -0.04 -14.27 8.96
CA ARG A 99 -0.51 -15.57 8.45
C ARG A 99 -1.36 -16.30 9.49
N ASP A 100 -0.86 -16.39 10.72
CA ASP A 100 -1.57 -17.03 11.83
C ASP A 100 -2.85 -16.26 12.20
N ALA A 101 -2.76 -14.92 12.30
CA ALA A 101 -3.89 -14.08 12.66
C ALA A 101 -5.00 -14.12 11.60
N LEU A 102 -4.65 -14.16 10.31
CA LEU A 102 -5.60 -14.07 9.20
C LEU A 102 -5.96 -15.42 8.58
N GLU A 103 -5.53 -16.56 9.14
CA GLU A 103 -5.79 -17.90 8.62
C GLU A 103 -7.29 -18.14 8.31
N ASN A 104 -8.18 -17.67 9.19
CA ASN A 104 -9.64 -17.79 9.04
C ASN A 104 -10.28 -16.69 8.17
N VAL A 105 -9.50 -15.71 7.71
CA VAL A 105 -9.93 -14.59 6.87
C VAL A 105 -9.52 -14.82 5.42
N MET A 106 -8.22 -14.97 5.18
CA MET A 106 -7.65 -15.16 3.86
C MET A 106 -6.31 -15.88 3.96
N LEU A 107 -6.14 -16.93 3.15
CA LEU A 107 -4.89 -17.69 3.11
C LEU A 107 -3.89 -17.03 2.16
N PHE A 108 -2.68 -16.78 2.68
CA PHE A 108 -1.53 -16.38 1.87
C PHE A 108 -0.82 -17.63 1.32
N PRO A 109 -0.21 -17.57 0.12
CA PRO A 109 0.57 -18.69 -0.40
C PRO A 109 1.70 -19.07 0.57
N PRO A 110 2.02 -20.37 0.74
CA PRO A 110 2.83 -20.88 1.85
C PRO A 110 4.35 -20.61 1.70
N PHE A 111 4.75 -19.84 0.71
CA PHE A 111 6.14 -19.47 0.42
C PHE A 111 6.28 -17.95 0.42
N GLY A 112 7.52 -17.45 0.48
CA GLY A 112 7.78 -16.00 0.53
C GLY A 112 7.14 -15.32 1.73
N LEU A 113 7.20 -13.99 1.75
CA LEU A 113 6.55 -13.18 2.79
C LEU A 113 5.18 -12.70 2.30
N VAL A 114 4.28 -12.35 3.22
CA VAL A 114 2.97 -11.72 2.92
C VAL A 114 3.12 -10.49 2.02
N TYR A 115 4.26 -9.81 2.07
CA TYR A 115 4.59 -8.65 1.24
C TYR A 115 4.85 -9.00 -0.24
N ASP A 116 5.15 -10.26 -0.55
CA ASP A 116 5.47 -10.74 -1.90
C ASP A 116 4.24 -10.99 -2.76
N PHE A 117 3.05 -10.76 -2.20
CA PHE A 117 1.78 -11.02 -2.84
C PHE A 117 0.95 -9.76 -3.08
N GLN A 118 0.29 -9.75 -4.23
CA GLN A 118 -0.76 -8.82 -4.64
C GLN A 118 -2.10 -9.54 -4.72
N MET A 119 -3.19 -8.77 -4.75
CA MET A 119 -4.53 -9.31 -4.92
C MET A 119 -4.81 -9.62 -6.39
N ASP A 120 -5.39 -10.78 -6.64
CA ASP A 120 -6.11 -11.11 -7.87
C ASP A 120 -7.60 -11.11 -7.53
N LEU A 121 -8.29 -10.01 -7.86
CA LEU A 121 -9.70 -9.83 -7.51
C LEU A 121 -10.63 -10.79 -8.28
N PRO A 122 -10.45 -11.03 -9.60
CA PRO A 122 -11.23 -12.04 -10.31
C PRO A 122 -11.13 -13.44 -9.70
N LEU A 123 -9.92 -13.86 -9.31
CA LEU A 123 -9.69 -15.17 -8.68
C LEU A 123 -9.82 -15.16 -7.15
N LYS A 124 -10.06 -13.98 -6.56
CA LYS A 124 -10.22 -13.73 -5.12
C LYS A 124 -9.11 -14.36 -4.27
N ARG A 125 -7.87 -14.24 -4.71
CA ARG A 125 -6.69 -14.83 -4.04
C ARG A 125 -5.47 -13.94 -4.13
N PHE A 126 -4.45 -14.31 -3.39
CA PHE A 126 -3.12 -13.71 -3.49
C PHE A 126 -2.29 -14.37 -4.60
N VAL A 127 -1.64 -13.54 -5.41
CA VAL A 127 -0.69 -13.95 -6.47
C VAL A 127 0.62 -13.17 -6.31
N THR A 128 1.73 -13.67 -6.83
CA THR A 128 3.04 -13.01 -6.64
C THR A 128 3.09 -11.67 -7.39
N TRP A 129 3.78 -10.68 -6.84
CA TRP A 129 4.09 -9.45 -7.57
C TRP A 129 4.92 -9.70 -8.83
N GLN A 130 5.73 -10.78 -8.82
CA GLN A 130 6.57 -11.17 -9.96
C GLN A 130 5.78 -11.35 -11.25
N ALA A 131 4.53 -11.81 -11.17
CA ALA A 131 3.66 -11.98 -12.33
C ALA A 131 3.28 -10.63 -13.00
N SER A 132 3.39 -9.52 -12.28
CA SER A 132 3.09 -8.18 -12.78
C SER A 132 4.34 -7.37 -13.18
N VAL A 133 5.54 -7.97 -13.11
CA VAL A 133 6.78 -7.29 -13.52
C VAL A 133 6.90 -7.36 -15.05
N PRO A 134 6.85 -6.22 -15.76
CA PRO A 134 7.01 -6.23 -17.21
C PRO A 134 8.46 -6.57 -17.60
N GLU A 135 8.63 -7.17 -18.77
CA GLU A 135 9.95 -7.45 -19.32
C GLU A 135 10.69 -6.13 -19.60
N PHE A 136 11.93 -6.03 -19.14
CA PHE A 136 12.75 -4.84 -19.38
C PHE A 136 13.15 -4.76 -20.86
N GLN A 137 12.76 -3.67 -21.51
CA GLN A 137 13.18 -3.36 -22.87
C GLN A 137 14.18 -2.21 -22.83
N TYR A 138 15.41 -2.48 -23.27
CA TYR A 138 16.45 -1.46 -23.36
C TYR A 138 16.21 -0.55 -24.56
N ASP A 139 16.13 0.75 -24.30
CA ASP A 139 16.08 1.78 -25.33
C ASP A 139 17.35 2.63 -25.28
N SER A 140 18.19 2.52 -26.30
CA SER A 140 19.44 3.27 -26.43
C SER A 140 19.24 4.79 -26.61
N SER A 141 18.02 5.23 -26.92
CA SER A 141 17.69 6.66 -27.05
C SER A 141 17.45 7.33 -25.69
N VAL A 142 17.16 6.56 -24.64
CA VAL A 142 16.92 7.07 -23.30
C VAL A 142 18.26 7.28 -22.58
N PRO A 143 18.50 8.48 -21.99
CA PRO A 143 19.71 8.71 -21.21
C PRO A 143 19.85 7.71 -20.07
N PHE A 144 21.07 7.20 -19.85
CA PHE A 144 21.34 6.15 -18.85
C PHE A 144 20.75 6.45 -17.46
N PHE A 145 20.80 7.70 -17.01
CA PHE A 145 20.29 8.12 -15.70
C PHE A 145 18.75 8.18 -15.60
N GLN A 146 18.03 7.99 -16.71
CA GLN A 146 16.57 7.91 -16.77
C GLN A 146 16.06 6.47 -16.98
N ILE A 147 16.96 5.50 -17.20
CA ILE A 147 16.57 4.11 -17.38
C ILE A 147 16.07 3.55 -16.05
N VAL A 148 14.78 3.22 -16.00
CA VAL A 148 14.15 2.54 -14.85
C VAL A 148 13.95 1.08 -15.21
N VAL A 149 14.64 0.18 -14.51
CA VAL A 149 14.43 -1.26 -14.67
C VAL A 149 13.20 -1.66 -13.87
N PRO A 150 12.16 -2.26 -14.50
CA PRO A 150 11.04 -2.79 -13.78
C PRO A 150 11.47 -3.94 -12.86
N THR A 151 11.20 -3.78 -11.58
CA THR A 151 11.39 -4.80 -10.55
C THR A 151 10.11 -5.00 -9.74
N VAL A 152 10.07 -6.07 -8.96
CA VAL A 152 8.98 -6.34 -8.01
C VAL A 152 8.69 -5.11 -7.14
N ASP A 153 9.73 -4.46 -6.60
CA ASP A 153 9.56 -3.27 -5.76
C ASP A 153 8.94 -2.11 -6.52
N THR A 154 9.39 -1.84 -7.75
CA THR A 154 8.83 -0.74 -8.55
C THR A 154 7.34 -0.95 -8.82
N VAL A 155 6.92 -2.17 -9.14
CA VAL A 155 5.50 -2.49 -9.40
C VAL A 155 4.68 -2.39 -8.12
N ARG A 156 5.17 -3.00 -7.03
CA ARG A 156 4.53 -3.07 -5.72
C ARG A 156 4.28 -1.68 -5.14
N TYR A 157 5.32 -0.84 -5.09
CA TYR A 157 5.19 0.52 -4.57
C TYR A 157 4.38 1.40 -5.53
N ALA A 158 4.61 1.33 -6.85
CA ALA A 158 3.78 2.09 -7.80
C ALA A 158 2.28 1.79 -7.66
N TYR A 159 1.91 0.52 -7.44
CA TYR A 159 0.53 0.12 -7.19
C TYR A 159 -0.07 0.88 -5.99
N LEU A 160 0.62 0.86 -4.85
CA LEU A 160 0.16 1.54 -3.62
C LEU A 160 0.09 3.06 -3.80
N LEU A 161 1.11 3.65 -4.44
CA LEU A 161 1.13 5.09 -4.72
C LEU A 161 -0.06 5.49 -5.59
N ARG A 162 -0.29 4.78 -6.69
CA ARG A 162 -1.40 5.07 -7.61
C ARG A 162 -2.75 4.90 -6.93
N ALA A 163 -2.93 3.87 -6.09
CA ALA A 163 -4.17 3.67 -5.36
C ALA A 163 -4.49 4.86 -4.44
N LEU A 164 -3.50 5.28 -3.63
CA LEU A 164 -3.66 6.38 -2.68
C LEU A 164 -3.74 7.76 -3.37
N LEU A 165 -2.99 7.98 -4.47
CA LEU A 165 -3.07 9.20 -5.27
C LEU A 165 -4.47 9.41 -5.86
N ARG A 166 -5.07 8.36 -6.43
CA ARG A 166 -6.47 8.41 -6.94
C ARG A 166 -7.46 8.76 -5.84
N ALA A 167 -7.21 8.30 -4.61
CA ALA A 167 -8.00 8.63 -3.44
C ALA A 167 -7.64 9.98 -2.78
N ARG A 168 -6.68 10.72 -3.35
CA ARG A 168 -6.12 11.98 -2.83
C ARG A 168 -5.61 11.85 -1.39
N LYS A 169 -4.96 10.74 -1.09
CA LYS A 169 -4.37 10.43 0.21
C LYS A 169 -2.85 10.66 0.20
N PRO A 170 -2.28 11.30 1.24
CA PRO A 170 -0.85 11.52 1.32
C PRO A 170 -0.10 10.20 1.53
N VAL A 171 1.09 10.07 0.92
CA VAL A 171 1.93 8.88 0.99
C VAL A 171 3.35 9.29 1.38
N MET A 172 3.97 8.54 2.28
CA MET A 172 5.38 8.70 2.66
C MET A 172 6.15 7.44 2.31
N TYR A 173 7.19 7.57 1.48
CA TYR A 173 8.17 6.50 1.24
C TYR A 173 9.44 6.75 2.03
N ASN A 174 9.84 5.74 2.80
CA ASN A 174 11.10 5.74 3.54
C ASN A 174 12.05 4.70 2.95
N GLY A 175 13.34 4.81 3.29
CA GLY A 175 14.39 3.88 2.85
C GLY A 175 15.70 4.59 2.51
N VAL A 176 16.77 3.82 2.37
CA VAL A 176 18.13 4.32 2.12
C VAL A 176 18.24 5.12 0.81
N SER A 177 19.18 6.06 0.71
CA SER A 177 19.38 6.85 -0.51
C SER A 177 19.81 5.95 -1.69
N GLY A 178 19.48 6.37 -2.93
CA GLY A 178 19.93 5.69 -4.15
C GLY A 178 19.09 4.50 -4.63
N VAL A 179 18.04 4.09 -3.91
CA VAL A 179 17.19 2.93 -4.29
C VAL A 179 16.01 3.29 -5.21
N GLY A 180 16.11 4.38 -5.98
CA GLY A 180 15.10 4.73 -6.99
C GLY A 180 13.76 5.27 -6.49
N LYS A 181 13.56 5.52 -5.18
CA LYS A 181 12.29 6.05 -4.62
C LYS A 181 11.79 7.32 -5.30
N SER A 182 12.66 8.31 -5.45
CA SER A 182 12.30 9.60 -6.08
C SER A 182 11.97 9.42 -7.56
N VAL A 183 12.68 8.53 -8.25
CA VAL A 183 12.43 8.24 -9.67
C VAL A 183 11.05 7.59 -9.83
N LEU A 184 10.72 6.62 -8.97
CA LEU A 184 9.41 5.97 -8.96
C LEU A 184 8.27 6.95 -8.69
N MET A 185 8.42 7.81 -7.68
CA MET A 185 7.43 8.83 -7.33
C MET A 185 7.20 9.80 -8.49
N THR A 186 8.26 10.33 -9.09
CA THR A 186 8.16 11.26 -10.23
C THR A 186 7.49 10.60 -11.43
N ALA A 187 7.83 9.35 -11.75
CA ALA A 187 7.20 8.60 -12.84
C ALA A 187 5.69 8.42 -12.60
N CYS A 188 5.30 7.95 -11.40
CA CYS A 188 3.89 7.76 -11.06
C CYS A 188 3.10 9.07 -11.05
N LEU A 189 3.69 10.17 -10.56
CA LEU A 189 3.06 11.48 -10.55
C LEU A 189 2.87 12.00 -11.97
N ALA A 190 3.87 11.89 -12.84
CA ALA A 190 3.77 12.31 -14.24
C ALA A 190 2.64 11.59 -14.98
N GLU A 191 2.51 10.28 -14.80
CA GLU A 191 1.39 9.48 -15.34
C GLU A 191 0.02 9.88 -14.77
N SER A 192 0.00 10.42 -13.54
CA SER A 192 -1.23 10.75 -12.82
C SER A 192 -1.64 12.22 -12.93
N CYS A 193 -0.79 13.10 -13.48
CA CYS A 193 -1.04 14.54 -13.59
C CYS A 193 -2.32 14.86 -14.38
N GLU A 194 -2.42 14.38 -15.62
CA GLU A 194 -3.59 14.65 -16.46
C GLU A 194 -4.86 13.97 -15.93
N PRO A 195 -4.87 12.66 -15.60
CA PRO A 195 -6.09 11.98 -15.17
C PRO A 195 -6.68 12.51 -13.86
N LEU A 196 -5.85 13.04 -12.97
CA LEU A 196 -6.26 13.53 -11.65
C LEU A 196 -6.28 15.06 -11.53
N ALA A 197 -5.98 15.77 -12.63
CA ALA A 197 -5.81 17.21 -12.68
C ALA A 197 -4.85 17.72 -11.58
N LEU A 198 -3.66 17.11 -11.49
CA LEU A 198 -2.63 17.44 -10.51
C LEU A 198 -1.55 18.32 -11.13
N GLN A 199 -0.99 19.19 -10.30
CA GLN A 199 0.25 19.90 -10.58
C GLN A 199 1.31 19.46 -9.58
N VAL A 200 2.47 19.06 -10.08
CA VAL A 200 3.58 18.61 -9.22
C VAL A 200 4.45 19.82 -8.88
N VAL A 201 4.57 20.08 -7.58
CA VAL A 201 5.53 21.03 -7.02
C VAL A 201 6.53 20.24 -6.19
N SER A 202 7.80 20.27 -6.59
CA SER A 202 8.86 19.53 -5.91
C SER A 202 9.59 20.45 -4.93
N ILE A 203 9.47 20.15 -3.63
CA ILE A 203 10.19 20.84 -2.56
C ILE A 203 11.28 19.91 -2.02
N GLN A 204 12.53 20.40 -1.97
CA GLN A 204 13.66 19.64 -1.46
C GLN A 204 14.09 20.16 -0.09
N PHE A 205 14.18 19.24 0.88
CA PHE A 205 14.66 19.54 2.21
C PHE A 205 16.13 19.16 2.35
N SER A 206 16.89 20.02 3.02
CA SER A 206 18.28 19.80 3.40
C SER A 206 18.47 20.11 4.89
N ALA A 207 19.67 19.86 5.41
CA ALA A 207 20.00 20.23 6.80
C ALA A 207 19.87 21.75 7.08
N GLN A 208 19.78 22.60 6.04
CA GLN A 208 19.64 24.05 6.16
C GLN A 208 18.22 24.55 5.85
N THR A 209 17.24 23.66 5.66
CA THR A 209 15.86 24.06 5.41
C THR A 209 15.17 24.38 6.74
N SER A 210 14.82 25.65 6.94
CA SER A 210 14.05 26.11 8.10
C SER A 210 12.55 26.11 7.81
N SER A 211 11.73 26.24 8.86
CA SER A 211 10.28 26.41 8.72
C SER A 211 9.93 27.64 7.87
N ALA A 212 10.62 28.77 8.08
CA ALA A 212 10.43 29.99 7.29
C ALA A 212 10.71 29.75 5.79
N ARG A 213 11.84 29.10 5.45
CA ARG A 213 12.13 28.73 4.05
C ARG A 213 11.09 27.78 3.46
N THR A 214 10.54 26.89 4.27
CA THR A 214 9.50 25.96 3.81
C THR A 214 8.21 26.70 3.47
N GLN A 215 7.82 27.67 4.30
CA GLN A 215 6.67 28.52 4.04
C GLN A 215 6.85 29.34 2.76
N GLU A 216 8.02 29.96 2.58
CA GLU A 216 8.38 30.69 1.35
C GLU A 216 8.39 29.82 0.08
N MET A 217 8.62 28.50 0.20
CA MET A 217 8.56 27.57 -0.94
C MET A 217 7.14 27.13 -1.29
N ILE A 218 6.17 27.28 -0.36
CA ILE A 218 4.79 26.84 -0.52
C ILE A 218 3.88 28.00 -0.94
N GLU A 219 4.09 29.19 -0.37
CA GLU A 219 3.35 30.44 -0.66
C GLU A 219 3.77 31.07 -1.99
#